data_AF-A0A1V6EBZ0-F1
#
_entry.id   AF-A0A1V6EBZ0-F1
#
_cell.length_a   1.000
_cell.length_b   1.000
_cell.length_c   1.000
_cell.angle_alpha   90.00
_cell.angle_beta   90.00
_cell.angle_gamma   90.00
#
_symmetry.space_group_name_H-M   'P 1'
#
loop_
_entity.id
_entity.type
_entity.pdbx_description
1 polymer ?
#
loop_
_entity_poly.entity_id
_entity_poly.type
_entity_poly.pdbx_seq_one_letter_code
_entity_poly.pdbx_strand_id
1 'polypeptide(L)'
;MGVDFDERAFIEMADRRVEHYLLASIANAIRHTHPGLAPLEQPQFPDFGHSQATKVREIAGWFDSVLARQPWMAGERFTIADITAFCAIEFARGLMKFKPGDEGLSALQAWRDRVAERPSARV
;
A
#
# COMPACT_ATOMS: atom_id res chain seq x y z
N MET A 1 -13.04 -7.72 -9.41
CA MET A 1 -13.68 -6.95 -10.51
C MET A 1 -15.09 -6.52 -10.10
N GLY A 2 -15.58 -5.42 -10.66
CA GLY A 2 -16.93 -4.89 -10.42
C GLY A 2 -18.03 -5.61 -11.20
N VAL A 3 -19.26 -5.55 -10.70
CA VAL A 3 -20.45 -6.20 -11.29
C VAL A 3 -21.08 -5.36 -12.39
N ASP A 4 -21.04 -4.03 -12.27
CA ASP A 4 -21.53 -3.07 -13.27
C ASP A 4 -20.42 -2.10 -13.73
N PHE A 5 -20.76 -1.19 -14.64
CA PHE A 5 -19.80 -0.25 -15.24
C PHE A 5 -19.26 0.75 -14.23
N ASP A 6 -20.12 1.27 -13.35
CA ASP A 6 -19.74 2.28 -12.37
C ASP A 6 -18.80 1.66 -11.34
N GLU A 7 -19.18 0.51 -10.78
CA GLU A 7 -18.38 -0.19 -9.79
C GLU A 7 -17.03 -0.63 -10.36
N ARG A 8 -16.98 -1.07 -11.63
CA ARG A 8 -15.69 -1.36 -12.31
C ARG A 8 -14.83 -0.12 -12.40
N ALA A 9 -15.39 1.02 -12.77
CA ALA A 9 -14.65 2.28 -12.89
C ALA A 9 -14.11 2.76 -11.52
N PHE A 10 -14.93 2.69 -10.46
CA PHE A 10 -14.51 3.08 -9.11
C PHE A 10 -13.47 2.13 -8.51
N ILE A 11 -13.60 0.82 -8.73
CA ILE A 11 -12.60 -0.16 -8.30
C ILE A 11 -11.28 0.06 -9.04
N GLU A 12 -11.32 0.27 -10.36
CA GLU A 12 -10.12 0.55 -11.15
C GLU A 12 -9.44 1.83 -10.68
N MET A 13 -10.20 2.91 -10.45
CA MET A 13 -9.67 4.14 -9.91
C MET A 13 -8.99 3.93 -8.55
N ALA A 14 -9.62 3.18 -7.64
CA ALA A 14 -9.06 2.87 -6.33
C ALA A 14 -7.77 2.04 -6.44
N ASP A 15 -7.78 1.00 -7.28
CA ASP A 15 -6.63 0.14 -7.49
C ASP A 15 -5.45 0.91 -8.11
N ARG A 16 -5.69 1.79 -9.08
CA ARG A 16 -4.65 2.66 -9.65
C ARG A 16 -4.07 3.66 -8.66
N ARG A 17 -4.88 4.18 -7.74
CA ARG A 17 -4.40 5.04 -6.65
C ARG A 17 -3.49 4.25 -5.71
N VAL A 18 -3.88 3.04 -5.35
CA VAL A 18 -3.05 2.14 -4.53
C VAL A 18 -1.76 1.77 -5.26
N GLU A 19 -1.85 1.34 -6.52
CA GLU A 19 -0.72 0.92 -7.34
C GLU A 19 0.28 2.06 -7.56
N HIS A 20 -0.17 3.20 -8.10
CA HIS A 20 0.71 4.28 -8.51
C HIS A 20 1.20 5.14 -7.34
N TYR A 21 0.40 5.31 -6.29
CA TYR A 21 0.82 6.16 -5.17
C TYR A 21 1.48 5.31 -4.09
N LEU A 22 0.80 4.30 -3.56
CA LEU A 22 1.33 3.54 -2.42
C LEU A 22 2.40 2.53 -2.87
N LEU A 23 2.04 1.56 -3.72
CA LEU A 23 2.93 0.46 -4.08
C LEU A 23 4.16 0.96 -4.84
N ALA A 24 4.00 1.84 -5.83
CA ALA A 24 5.14 2.36 -6.59
C ALA A 24 6.09 3.19 -5.71
N SER A 25 5.58 4.01 -4.79
CA SER A 25 6.45 4.77 -3.87
C SER A 25 7.20 3.84 -2.91
N ILE A 26 6.53 2.81 -2.36
CA ILE A 26 7.18 1.78 -1.53
C ILE A 26 8.27 1.06 -2.33
N ALA A 27 7.96 0.62 -3.55
CA ALA A 27 8.88 -0.10 -4.40
C ALA A 27 10.10 0.76 -4.73
N ASN A 28 9.92 2.03 -5.09
CA ASN A 28 11.02 2.95 -5.38
C ASN A 28 11.86 3.28 -4.13
N ALA A 29 11.22 3.45 -2.97
CA ALA A 29 11.94 3.64 -1.71
C ALA A 29 12.89 2.46 -1.45
N ILE A 30 12.40 1.24 -1.55
CA ILE A 30 13.19 0.02 -1.31
C ILE A 30 14.25 -0.16 -2.40
N ARG A 31 13.85 -0.10 -3.67
CA ARG A 31 14.71 -0.36 -4.85
C ARG A 31 15.94 0.54 -4.90
N HIS A 32 15.82 1.79 -4.44
CA HIS A 32 16.93 2.74 -4.45
C HIS A 32 17.64 2.94 -3.10
N THR A 33 17.24 2.26 -2.02
CA THR A 33 17.91 2.38 -0.71
C THR A 33 18.32 1.05 -0.08
N HIS A 34 17.73 -0.08 -0.49
CA HIS A 34 18.02 -1.38 0.10
C HIS A 34 19.27 -2.01 -0.53
N PRO A 35 20.33 -2.34 0.24
CA PRO A 35 21.59 -2.86 -0.31
C PRO A 35 21.42 -4.21 -1.00
N GLY A 36 20.49 -5.05 -0.52
CA GLY A 36 20.17 -6.33 -1.16
C GLY A 36 19.56 -6.21 -2.57
N LEU A 37 19.09 -5.01 -2.97
CA LEU A 37 18.59 -4.75 -4.32
C LEU A 37 19.57 -3.97 -5.20
N ALA A 38 20.73 -3.57 -4.66
CA ALA A 38 21.77 -2.89 -5.44
C ALA A 38 22.22 -3.68 -6.69
N PRO A 39 22.30 -5.03 -6.69
CA PRO A 39 22.59 -5.78 -7.91
C PRO A 39 21.52 -5.66 -9.00
N LEU A 40 20.28 -5.33 -8.64
CA LEU A 40 19.14 -5.19 -9.55
C LEU A 40 18.88 -3.75 -9.98
N GLU A 41 19.53 -2.77 -9.36
CA GLU A 41 19.31 -1.35 -9.60
C GLU A 41 20.66 -0.61 -9.61
N GLN A 42 21.22 -0.37 -10.80
CA GLN A 42 22.52 0.28 -10.96
C GLN A 42 22.44 1.48 -11.92
N PRO A 43 22.63 2.73 -11.43
CA PRO A 43 22.91 3.10 -10.03
C PRO A 43 21.64 3.11 -9.15
N GLN A 44 21.80 2.87 -7.84
CA GLN A 44 20.80 3.28 -6.86
C GLN A 44 20.88 4.79 -6.64
N PHE A 45 19.73 5.43 -6.40
CA PHE A 45 19.61 6.86 -6.15
C PHE A 45 19.05 7.09 -4.73
N PRO A 46 19.89 7.10 -3.67
CA PRO A 46 19.41 7.14 -2.29
C PRO A 46 18.50 8.34 -1.98
N ASP A 47 18.84 9.53 -2.47
CA ASP A 47 18.04 10.74 -2.24
C ASP A 47 16.63 10.61 -2.83
N PHE A 48 16.51 10.00 -4.01
CA PHE A 48 15.22 9.67 -4.58
C PHE A 48 14.47 8.66 -3.71
N GLY A 49 15.12 7.57 -3.29
CA GLY A 49 14.49 6.57 -2.42
C GLY A 49 14.00 7.15 -1.09
N HIS A 50 14.77 8.01 -0.44
CA HIS A 50 14.36 8.71 0.78
C HIS A 50 13.18 9.66 0.54
N SER A 51 13.16 10.37 -0.61
CA SER A 51 12.01 11.20 -0.98
C SER A 51 10.72 10.37 -1.14
N GLN A 52 10.83 9.15 -1.69
CA GLN A 52 9.70 8.24 -1.81
C GLN A 52 9.24 7.71 -0.45
N ALA A 53 10.17 7.38 0.46
CA ALA A 53 9.83 6.95 1.81
C ALA A 53 9.07 8.03 2.61
N THR A 54 9.34 9.31 2.33
CA THR A 54 8.55 10.42 2.90
C THR A 54 7.14 10.44 2.32
N LYS A 55 7.01 10.35 0.98
CA LYS A 55 5.71 10.27 0.30
C LYS A 55 4.87 9.08 0.75
N VAL A 56 5.47 7.92 1.01
CA VAL A 56 4.76 6.74 1.53
C VAL A 56 4.00 7.07 2.80
N ARG A 57 4.56 7.86 3.73
CA ARG A 57 3.88 8.26 4.97
C ARG A 57 2.70 9.17 4.71
N GLU A 58 2.87 10.15 3.83
CA GLU A 58 1.79 11.07 3.42
C GLU A 58 0.62 10.30 2.77
N ILE A 59 0.95 9.40 1.84
CA ILE A 59 -0.03 8.56 1.14
C ILE A 59 -0.70 7.57 2.09
N ALA A 60 0.05 6.98 3.02
CA ALA A 60 -0.51 6.11 4.05
C ALA A 60 -1.48 6.87 4.97
N GLY A 61 -1.17 8.12 5.34
CA GLY A 61 -2.08 8.98 6.08
C GLY A 61 -3.36 9.32 5.31
N TRP A 62 -3.26 9.50 3.99
CA TRP A 62 -4.44 9.67 3.15
C TRP A 62 -5.31 8.40 3.11
N PHE A 63 -4.71 7.21 2.91
CA PHE A 63 -5.45 5.95 2.93
C PHE A 63 -6.03 5.61 4.30
N ASP A 64 -5.34 5.97 5.39
CA ASP A 64 -5.90 5.89 6.74
C ASP A 64 -7.17 6.75 6.87
N SER A 65 -7.13 7.98 6.37
CA SER A 65 -8.29 8.89 6.35
C SER A 65 -9.45 8.37 5.50
N VAL A 66 -9.16 7.66 4.41
CA VAL A 66 -10.17 6.96 3.60
C VAL A 66 -10.78 5.82 4.41
N LEU A 67 -9.95 4.93 4.96
CA LEU A 67 -10.38 3.75 5.71
C LEU A 67 -11.06 4.07 7.05
N ALA A 68 -10.86 5.28 7.58
CA ALA A 68 -11.62 5.80 8.71
C ALA A 68 -13.11 6.02 8.37
N ARG A 69 -13.45 6.15 7.08
CA ARG A 69 -14.80 6.45 6.58
C ARG A 69 -15.46 5.29 5.85
N GLN A 70 -14.68 4.29 5.42
CA GLN A 70 -15.17 3.15 4.66
C GLN A 70 -14.37 1.88 5.00
N PRO A 71 -14.96 0.68 4.89
CA PRO A 71 -14.32 -0.54 5.37
C PRO A 71 -13.19 -1.07 4.47
N TRP A 72 -13.16 -0.74 3.19
CA TRP A 72 -12.21 -1.27 2.19
C TRP A 72 -11.70 -0.19 1.24
N MET A 73 -10.61 -0.44 0.51
CA MET A 73 -9.95 0.57 -0.35
C MET A 73 -10.88 1.13 -1.44
N ALA A 74 -11.82 0.33 -1.93
CA ALA A 74 -12.78 0.72 -2.96
C ALA A 74 -14.22 0.94 -2.42
N GLY A 75 -14.40 1.05 -1.10
CA GLY A 75 -15.70 1.33 -0.46
C GLY A 75 -16.18 0.20 0.44
N GLU A 76 -17.38 -0.31 0.17
CA GLU A 76 -18.14 -1.19 1.09
C GLU A 76 -17.75 -2.67 1.05
N ARG A 77 -17.04 -3.13 0.03
CA ARG A 77 -16.64 -4.54 -0.11
C ARG A 77 -15.17 -4.72 -0.45
N PHE A 78 -14.64 -5.90 -0.13
CA PHE A 78 -13.28 -6.30 -0.48
C PHE A 78 -13.11 -6.46 -2.00
N THR A 79 -12.05 -5.88 -2.56
CA THR A 79 -11.77 -5.87 -4.00
C THR A 79 -10.28 -6.05 -4.31
N ILE A 80 -9.90 -5.94 -5.60
CA ILE A 80 -8.50 -6.00 -6.02
C ILE A 80 -7.65 -4.88 -5.41
N ALA A 81 -8.22 -3.69 -5.21
CA ALA A 81 -7.54 -2.57 -4.56
C ALA A 81 -7.05 -2.93 -3.15
N ASP A 82 -7.81 -3.74 -2.41
CA ASP A 82 -7.40 -4.23 -1.09
C ASP A 82 -6.26 -5.25 -1.17
N ILE A 83 -6.28 -6.12 -2.18
CA ILE A 83 -5.20 -7.10 -2.42
C ILE A 83 -3.90 -6.37 -2.74
N THR A 84 -3.95 -5.42 -3.69
CA THR A 84 -2.79 -4.60 -4.08
C THR A 84 -2.24 -3.84 -2.88
N ALA A 85 -3.13 -3.22 -2.08
CA ALA A 85 -2.71 -2.47 -0.90
C ALA A 85 -2.10 -3.38 0.16
N PHE A 86 -2.65 -4.58 0.37
CA PHE A 86 -2.18 -5.49 1.39
C PHE A 86 -0.77 -5.99 1.04
N CYS A 87 -0.56 -6.39 -0.21
CA CYS A 87 0.76 -6.74 -0.72
C CYS A 87 1.76 -5.59 -0.55
N ALA A 88 1.35 -4.34 -0.85
CA ALA A 88 2.19 -3.16 -0.69
C ALA A 88 2.60 -2.93 0.79
N ILE A 89 1.63 -2.99 1.72
CA ILE A 89 1.88 -2.78 3.14
C ILE A 89 2.75 -3.90 3.73
N GLU A 90 2.54 -5.16 3.35
CA GLU A 90 3.38 -6.26 3.82
C GLU A 90 4.80 -6.18 3.25
N PHE A 91 4.95 -5.71 2.01
CA PHE A 91 6.25 -5.45 1.41
C PHE A 91 7.01 -4.34 2.17
N ALA A 92 6.35 -3.23 2.48
CA ALA A 92 6.92 -2.15 3.29
C ALA A 92 7.24 -2.61 4.72
N ARG A 93 6.37 -3.45 5.33
CA ARG A 93 6.61 -4.03 6.66
C ARG A 93 7.88 -4.90 6.67
N GLY A 94 8.09 -5.70 5.62
CA GLY A 94 9.25 -6.57 5.48
C GLY A 94 10.57 -5.81 5.28
N LEU A 95 10.60 -4.90 4.30
CA LEU A 95 11.85 -4.29 3.83
C LEU A 95 12.09 -2.85 4.29
N MET A 96 11.03 -2.09 4.59
CA MET A 96 11.14 -0.73 5.15
C MET A 96 10.91 -0.69 6.66
N LYS A 97 10.48 -1.80 7.28
CA LYS A 97 10.02 -1.88 8.68
C LYS A 97 8.86 -0.92 8.99
N PHE A 98 8.14 -0.47 7.96
CA PHE A 98 6.99 0.41 8.11
C PHE A 98 5.79 -0.38 8.65
N LYS A 99 5.22 0.08 9.76
CA LYS A 99 3.98 -0.47 10.32
C LYS A 99 3.00 0.69 10.53
N PRO A 100 1.79 0.66 9.93
CA PRO A 100 0.83 1.74 10.09
C PRO A 100 0.54 2.11 11.55
N GLY A 101 0.41 1.11 12.44
CA GLY A 101 0.16 1.35 13.87
C GLY A 101 1.28 2.14 14.58
N ASP A 102 2.54 1.92 14.22
CA ASP A 102 3.69 2.63 14.82
C ASP A 102 3.73 4.11 14.37
N GLU A 103 3.06 4.44 13.27
CA GLU A 103 2.95 5.79 12.68
C GLU A 103 1.63 6.49 13.07
N GLY A 104 0.84 5.90 13.98
CA GLY A 104 -0.45 6.44 14.44
C GLY A 104 -1.62 6.26 13.46
N LEU A 105 -1.44 5.45 12.40
CA LEU A 105 -2.43 5.20 11.36
C LEU A 105 -3.34 4.02 11.74
N SER A 106 -4.27 4.29 12.65
CA SER A 106 -5.07 3.25 13.30
C SER A 106 -6.10 2.59 12.38
N ALA A 107 -6.72 3.33 11.47
CA ALA A 107 -7.70 2.78 10.53
C ALA A 107 -7.02 1.89 9.48
N LEU A 108 -5.86 2.31 8.99
CA LEU A 108 -5.04 1.52 8.08
C LEU A 108 -4.49 0.25 8.75
N GLN A 109 -4.07 0.35 10.02
CA GLN A 109 -3.65 -0.84 10.79
C GLN A 109 -4.81 -1.82 10.99
N ALA A 110 -5.97 -1.34 11.41
CA ALA A 110 -7.16 -2.18 11.62
C ALA A 110 -7.64 -2.83 10.32
N TRP A 111 -7.62 -2.11 9.20
CA TRP A 111 -7.91 -2.68 7.88
C TRP A 111 -6.91 -3.78 7.52
N ARG A 112 -5.61 -3.57 7.71
CA ARG A 112 -4.57 -4.57 7.40
C ARG A 112 -4.79 -5.84 8.20
N ASP A 113 -5.09 -5.72 9.49
CA ASP A 113 -5.30 -6.89 10.36
C ASP A 113 -6.54 -7.68 9.93
N ARG A 114 -7.63 -6.98 9.57
CA ARG A 114 -8.82 -7.61 8.98
C ARG A 114 -8.52 -8.35 7.67
N VAL A 115 -7.66 -7.81 6.80
CA VAL A 115 -7.25 -8.51 5.57
C VAL A 115 -6.41 -9.75 5.90
N ALA A 116 -5.50 -9.66 6.86
CA ALA A 116 -4.63 -10.76 7.28
C ALA A 116 -5.38 -11.96 7.90
N GLU A 117 -6.54 -11.73 8.51
CA GLU A 117 -7.38 -12.80 9.07
C GLU A 117 -8.03 -13.69 7.99
N ARG A 118 -8.16 -13.18 6.76
CA ARG A 118 -8.81 -13.88 5.64
C ARG A 118 -8.04 -15.17 5.30
N PRO A 119 -8.72 -16.30 5.04
CA PRO A 119 -8.04 -17.56 4.69
C PRO A 119 -7.07 -17.42 3.51
N SER A 120 -7.38 -16.56 2.53
CA SER A 120 -6.54 -16.29 1.37
C SER A 120 -5.25 -15.52 1.68
N ALA A 121 -5.13 -14.93 2.86
CA ALA A 121 -3.97 -14.14 3.29
C ALA A 121 -3.08 -14.88 4.31
N ARG A 122 -3.48 -16.06 4.76
CA ARG A 122 -2.68 -16.88 5.67
C ARG A 122 -1.59 -17.58 4.86
N VAL A 123 -0.35 -17.48 5.36
CA VAL A 123 0.83 -18.20 4.84
C VAL A 123 1.02 -19.48 5.62
#